data_AF-A0A0D7WVA7-F1
#
_entry.id   AF-A0A0D7WVA7-F1
#
_cell.length_a   1.000
_cell.length_b   1.000
_cell.length_c   1.000
_cell.angle_alpha   90.00
_cell.angle_beta   90.00
_cell.angle_gamma   90.00
#
_symmetry.space_group_name_H-M   'P 1'
#
loop_
_entity.id
_entity.type
_entity.pdbx_description
1 polymer ?
#
loop_
_entity_poly.entity_id
_entity_poly.type
_entity_poly.pdbx_seq_one_letter_code
_entity_poly.pdbx_strand_id
1 'polypeptide(L)'
;METTTNIKIPSNRKERVKWLAQKFGQGSIIVWADKTDREVKNEFTSMYRLYNNMKDFDEEVTPSPCIICGSEVMWITRCGCGEGLAILDKDDPDYEKRIIEINEESNRPAERRTPV
;
A
#
# COMPACT_ATOMS: atom_id res chain seq x y z
N MET A 1 18.52 -20.04 -3.12
CA MET A 1 17.73 -20.88 -2.20
C MET A 1 16.35 -20.25 -2.11
N GLU A 2 15.41 -20.75 -2.90
CA GLU A 2 14.02 -20.26 -2.89
C GLU A 2 13.35 -20.76 -1.63
N THR A 3 13.05 -19.84 -0.71
CA THR A 3 12.25 -20.11 0.48
C THR A 3 10.83 -20.39 0.03
N THR A 4 10.47 -21.67 -0.10
CA THR A 4 9.07 -22.12 -0.18
C THR A 4 8.39 -21.77 1.13
N THR A 5 7.87 -20.54 1.22
CA THR A 5 6.94 -20.13 2.27
C THR A 5 5.69 -20.98 2.11
N ASN A 6 5.36 -21.73 3.15
CA ASN A 6 4.16 -22.56 3.20
C ASN A 6 2.96 -21.59 3.29
N ILE A 7 2.41 -21.18 2.14
CA ILE A 7 1.35 -20.16 2.08
C ILE A 7 0.07 -20.78 2.63
N LYS A 8 -0.21 -20.50 3.91
CA LYS A 8 -1.46 -20.88 4.57
C LYS A 8 -2.64 -20.25 3.82
N ILE A 9 -3.56 -21.09 3.34
CA ILE A 9 -4.78 -20.63 2.67
C ILE A 9 -5.67 -19.88 3.69
N PRO A 10 -6.07 -18.63 3.39
CA PRO A 10 -7.03 -17.88 4.20
C PRO A 10 -8.33 -18.63 4.52
N SER A 11 -8.62 -18.76 5.82
CA SER A 11 -9.67 -19.62 6.35
C SER A 11 -10.90 -18.86 6.84
N ASN A 12 -10.69 -17.65 7.40
CA ASN A 12 -11.75 -16.79 7.93
C ASN A 12 -11.89 -15.50 7.11
N ARG A 13 -12.96 -14.73 7.35
CA ARG A 13 -13.26 -13.48 6.62
C ARG A 13 -12.08 -12.51 6.66
N LYS A 14 -11.52 -12.27 7.85
CA LYS A 14 -10.41 -11.32 8.06
C LYS A 14 -9.18 -11.71 7.24
N GLU A 15 -8.79 -12.98 7.27
CA GLU A 15 -7.66 -13.48 6.47
C GLU A 15 -7.93 -13.33 4.97
N ARG A 16 -9.16 -13.62 4.51
CA ARG A 16 -9.53 -13.52 3.08
C ARG A 16 -9.51 -12.09 2.57
N VAL A 17 -10.12 -11.16 3.30
CA VAL A 17 -10.13 -9.74 2.93
C VAL A 17 -8.73 -9.17 2.93
N LYS A 18 -7.90 -9.53 3.92
CA LYS A 18 -6.49 -9.10 3.97
C LYS A 18 -5.73 -9.59 2.73
N TRP A 19 -5.89 -10.86 2.36
CA TRP A 19 -5.26 -11.42 1.17
C TRP A 19 -5.73 -10.71 -0.11
N LEU A 20 -7.04 -10.46 -0.24
CA LEU A 20 -7.60 -9.75 -1.39
C LEU A 20 -7.06 -8.31 -1.49
N ALA A 21 -6.98 -7.59 -0.38
CA ALA A 21 -6.41 -6.24 -0.34
C ALA A 21 -4.91 -6.20 -0.69
N GLN A 22 -4.16 -7.25 -0.33
CA GLN A 22 -2.75 -7.38 -0.74
C GLN A 22 -2.63 -7.64 -2.24
N LYS A 23 -3.52 -8.47 -2.81
CA LYS A 23 -3.48 -8.80 -4.25
C LYS A 23 -3.98 -7.70 -5.17
N PHE A 24 -4.89 -6.85 -4.71
CA PHE A 24 -5.59 -5.89 -5.56
C PHE A 24 -5.48 -4.43 -5.07
N GLY A 25 -4.70 -4.18 -4.01
CA GLY A 25 -4.47 -2.86 -3.44
C GLY A 25 -5.47 -2.50 -2.33
N GLN A 26 -5.04 -1.70 -1.36
CA GLN A 26 -5.83 -1.37 -0.17
C GLN A 26 -7.15 -0.65 -0.48
N GLY A 27 -7.20 0.13 -1.57
CA GLY A 27 -8.42 0.83 -2.01
C GLY A 27 -9.58 -0.12 -2.37
N SER A 28 -9.27 -1.38 -2.70
CA SER A 28 -10.28 -2.38 -3.04
C SER A 28 -11.06 -2.92 -1.82
N ILE A 29 -10.62 -2.63 -0.58
CA ILE A 29 -11.27 -3.09 0.66
C ILE A 29 -12.75 -2.70 0.73
N ILE A 30 -13.10 -1.52 0.22
CA ILE A 30 -14.49 -1.01 0.21
C ILE A 30 -15.43 -2.01 -0.49
N VAL A 31 -14.96 -2.68 -1.55
CA VAL A 31 -15.74 -3.66 -2.31
C VAL A 31 -16.11 -4.90 -1.48
N TRP A 32 -15.37 -5.21 -0.43
CA TRP A 32 -15.67 -6.37 0.44
C TRP A 32 -16.26 -5.97 1.78
N ALA A 33 -16.33 -4.67 2.09
CA ALA A 33 -16.89 -4.18 3.34
C ALA A 33 -18.41 -4.38 3.41
N ASP A 34 -19.10 -4.23 2.28
CA ASP A 34 -20.55 -4.37 2.14
C ASP A 34 -21.02 -5.83 1.93
N LYS A 35 -20.10 -6.76 1.63
CA LYS A 35 -20.41 -8.16 1.34
C LYS A 35 -20.58 -9.02 2.58
N THR A 36 -21.46 -10.01 2.52
CA THR A 36 -21.60 -11.05 3.54
C THR A 36 -20.38 -12.01 3.56
N ASP A 37 -20.22 -12.77 4.65
CA ASP A 37 -19.12 -13.75 4.79
C ASP A 37 -19.12 -14.80 3.69
N ARG A 38 -20.31 -15.19 3.22
CA ARG A 38 -20.49 -16.16 2.16
C ARG A 38 -20.02 -15.60 0.82
N GLU A 39 -20.36 -14.35 0.53
CA GLU A 39 -19.95 -13.67 -0.71
C GLU A 39 -18.43 -13.47 -0.74
N VAL A 40 -17.84 -12.98 0.35
CA VAL A 40 -16.38 -12.85 0.48
C VAL A 40 -15.70 -14.21 0.30
N LYS A 41 -16.23 -15.29 0.88
CA LYS A 41 -15.68 -16.65 0.70
C LYS A 41 -15.72 -17.11 -0.76
N ASN A 42 -16.84 -16.91 -1.44
CA ASN A 42 -17.00 -17.32 -2.83
C ASN A 42 -16.03 -16.57 -3.74
N GLU A 43 -15.97 -15.25 -3.58
CA GLU A 43 -15.12 -14.38 -4.38
C GLU A 43 -13.63 -14.66 -4.12
N PHE A 44 -13.23 -14.80 -2.85
CA PHE A 44 -11.89 -15.26 -2.48
C PHE A 44 -11.54 -16.59 -3.15
N THR A 45 -12.44 -17.57 -3.16
CA THR A 45 -12.16 -18.90 -3.74
C THR A 45 -11.89 -18.80 -5.24
N SER A 46 -12.65 -17.97 -5.95
CA SER A 46 -12.45 -17.71 -7.38
C SER A 46 -11.12 -16.98 -7.63
N MET A 47 -10.86 -15.90 -6.89
CA MET A 47 -9.66 -15.08 -7.08
C MET A 47 -8.39 -15.82 -6.65
N TYR A 48 -8.42 -16.58 -5.56
CA TYR A 48 -7.26 -17.33 -5.09
C TYR A 48 -6.76 -18.34 -6.13
N ARG A 49 -7.67 -18.99 -6.85
CA ARG A 49 -7.30 -19.93 -7.92
C ARG A 49 -6.58 -19.25 -9.09
N LEU A 50 -6.90 -17.99 -9.37
CA LEU A 50 -6.38 -17.25 -10.51
C LEU A 50 -5.12 -16.47 -10.17
N TYR A 51 -5.04 -15.90 -8.97
CA TYR A 51 -4.07 -14.87 -8.61
C TYR A 51 -3.07 -15.28 -7.51
N ASN A 52 -3.14 -16.50 -6.94
CA ASN A 52 -2.22 -16.90 -5.86
C ASN A 52 -0.73 -16.85 -6.23
N ASN A 53 -0.40 -17.16 -7.48
CA ASN A 53 0.96 -17.17 -8.00
C ASN A 53 1.35 -15.83 -8.66
N MET A 54 0.42 -14.89 -8.75
CA MET A 54 0.73 -13.54 -9.25
C MET A 54 1.38 -12.74 -8.13
N LYS A 55 2.19 -11.73 -8.49
CA LYS A 55 2.73 -10.79 -7.51
C LYS A 55 1.58 -10.06 -6.81
N ASP A 56 1.84 -9.66 -5.57
CA ASP A 56 0.92 -8.77 -4.85
C ASP A 56 0.82 -7.44 -5.59
N PHE A 57 -0.26 -6.70 -5.35
CA PHE A 57 -0.40 -5.37 -5.89
C PHE A 57 0.72 -4.51 -5.33
N ASP A 58 1.60 -4.07 -6.22
CA ASP A 58 2.62 -3.08 -5.92
C ASP A 58 2.09 -1.74 -6.39
N GLU A 59 1.91 -0.81 -5.46
CA GLU A 59 1.55 0.56 -5.79
C GLU A 59 2.83 1.28 -6.20
N GLU A 60 3.45 0.84 -7.31
CA GLU A 60 4.50 1.62 -7.96
C GLU A 60 3.86 2.94 -8.38
N VAL A 61 4.10 3.98 -7.58
CA VAL A 61 3.65 5.34 -7.87
C VAL A 61 4.37 5.77 -9.14
N THR A 62 3.72 5.55 -10.28
CA THR A 62 4.25 5.85 -11.58
C THR A 62 4.00 7.34 -11.83
N PRO A 63 5.05 8.15 -12.05
CA PRO A 63 4.87 9.56 -12.41
C PRO A 63 3.98 9.65 -13.65
N SER A 64 2.93 10.46 -13.57
CA SER A 64 2.05 10.72 -14.70
C SER A 64 2.40 12.08 -15.29
N PRO A 65 2.44 12.26 -16.62
CA PRO A 65 2.73 13.56 -17.21
C PRO A 65 1.54 14.52 -16.99
N CYS A 66 1.83 15.75 -16.57
CA CYS A 66 0.86 16.83 -16.49
C CYS A 66 0.29 17.14 -17.88
N ILE A 67 -1.03 17.12 -18.03
CA ILE A 67 -1.69 17.37 -19.33
C ILE A 67 -1.51 18.79 -19.87
N ILE A 68 -1.08 19.74 -19.03
CA ILE A 68 -0.89 21.16 -19.41
C ILE A 68 0.54 21.41 -19.87
N CYS A 69 1.53 20.98 -19.08
CA CYS A 69 2.94 21.32 -19.29
C CYS A 69 3.85 20.13 -19.59
N GLY A 70 3.34 18.90 -19.52
CA GLY A 70 4.10 17.67 -19.77
C GLY A 70 5.08 17.27 -18.66
N SER A 71 5.22 18.07 -17.59
CA SER A 71 6.08 17.72 -16.45
C SER A 71 5.56 16.47 -15.73
N GLU A 72 6.46 15.59 -15.31
CA GLU A 72 6.11 14.43 -14.50
C GLU A 72 5.53 14.87 -13.14
N VAL A 73 4.34 14.38 -12.82
CA VAL A 73 3.65 14.64 -11.54
C VAL A 73 3.36 13.33 -10.83
N MET A 74 3.63 13.32 -9.53
CA MET A 74 3.32 12.20 -8.64
C MET A 74 2.02 12.53 -7.91
N TRP A 75 1.00 11.68 -8.03
CA TRP A 75 -0.24 11.86 -7.30
C TRP A 75 -0.24 10.96 -6.07
N ILE A 76 -0.18 11.57 -4.89
CA ILE A 76 -0.13 10.86 -3.60
C ILE A 76 -1.37 11.27 -2.81
N THR A 77 -2.28 10.31 -2.59
CA THR A 77 -3.48 10.49 -1.72
C THR A 77 -3.23 10.14 -0.27
N ARG A 78 -1.99 9.78 0.06
CA ARG A 78 -1.51 9.55 1.42
C ARG A 78 -1.03 10.87 2.00
N CYS A 79 -1.03 11.01 3.32
CA CYS A 79 -0.69 12.25 4.01
C CYS A 79 0.77 12.75 3.81
N GLY A 80 1.55 12.09 2.96
CA GLY A 80 2.98 12.34 2.74
C GLY A 80 3.88 11.78 3.85
N CYS A 81 3.28 11.34 4.95
CA CYS A 81 3.94 10.84 6.15
C CYS A 81 4.44 9.38 6.07
N GLY A 82 4.12 8.63 5.02
CA GLY A 82 4.47 7.20 4.87
C GLY A 82 3.80 6.24 5.86
N GLU A 83 3.38 6.71 7.05
CA GLU A 83 2.97 5.88 8.19
C GLU A 83 1.62 6.26 8.81
N GLY A 84 0.87 7.20 8.24
CA GLY A 84 -0.33 7.74 8.91
C GLY A 84 0.01 8.66 10.10
N LEU A 85 1.21 9.25 10.12
CA LEU A 85 1.59 10.26 11.10
C LEU A 85 0.90 11.59 10.80
N ALA A 86 0.29 12.20 11.83
CA ALA A 86 -0.54 13.39 11.71
C ALA A 86 0.24 14.62 11.18
N ILE A 87 -0.54 15.63 10.75
CA ILE A 87 -0.08 16.98 10.41
C ILE A 87 0.95 17.44 11.44
N LEU A 88 2.15 17.83 10.98
CA LEU A 88 3.18 18.39 11.84
C LEU A 88 2.74 19.76 12.34
N ASP A 89 2.33 19.80 13.61
CA ASP A 89 2.07 21.04 14.32
C ASP A 89 3.38 21.61 14.87
N LYS A 90 3.56 22.92 14.84
CA LYS A 90 4.72 23.60 15.45
C LYS A 90 4.72 23.47 16.97
N ASP A 91 3.55 23.17 17.54
CA ASP A 91 3.40 22.88 18.96
C ASP A 91 3.70 21.40 19.29
N ASP A 92 4.05 20.56 18.31
CA ASP A 92 4.50 19.18 18.54
C ASP A 92 5.86 19.18 19.27
N PRO A 93 5.99 18.54 20.44
CA PRO A 93 7.25 18.45 21.18
C PRO A 93 8.41 17.86 20.37
N ASP A 94 8.11 17.04 19.35
CA ASP A 94 9.09 16.41 18.47
C ASP A 94 9.21 17.13 17.10
N TYR A 95 8.61 18.30 16.92
CA TYR A 95 8.53 19.01 15.62
C TYR A 95 9.90 19.16 14.95
N GLU A 96 10.88 19.70 15.66
CA GLU A 96 12.23 19.94 15.13
C GLU A 96 12.92 18.65 14.69
N LYS A 97 12.78 17.59 15.50
CA LYS A 97 13.36 16.28 15.19
C LYS A 97 12.75 15.68 13.93
N ARG A 98 11.42 15.72 13.81
CA ARG A 98 10.69 15.14 12.67
C ARG A 98 10.93 15.93 11.39
N ILE A 99 11.09 17.25 11.46
CA ILE A 99 11.46 18.08 10.30
C ILE A 99 12.85 17.74 9.77
N ILE A 100 13.82 17.49 10.65
CA ILE A 100 15.17 17.06 10.25
C ILE A 100 15.11 15.72 9.52
N GLU A 101 14.42 14.73 10.09
CA GLU A 101 14.27 13.39 9.49
C GLU A 101 13.63 13.46 8.09
N ILE A 102 12.58 14.27 7.92
CA ILE A 102 11.90 14.46 6.62
C ILE A 102 12.80 15.12 5.58
N ASN A 103 13.57 16.14 5.99
CA ASN A 103 14.50 16.82 5.07
C ASN A 103 15.66 15.92 4.65
N GLU A 104 16.13 15.05 5.55
CA GLU A 104 17.17 14.07 5.23
C GLU A 104 16.64 12.97 4.30
N GLU A 105 15.42 12.49 4.51
CA GLU A 105 14.75 11.52 3.63
C GLU A 105 14.53 12.09 2.22
N SER A 106 14.10 13.36 2.13
CA SER A 106 13.84 14.05 0.86
C SER A 106 15.10 14.27 0.02
N ASN A 107 16.25 14.45 0.69
CA ASN A 107 17.55 14.65 0.06
C ASN A 107 18.34 13.34 -0.19
N ARG A 108 17.80 12.17 0.17
CA ARG A 108 18.46 10.90 -0.13
C ARG A 108 18.41 10.57 -1.63
N PRO A 109 19.56 10.24 -2.26
CA PRO A 109 19.60 9.79 -3.65
C PRO A 109 18.74 8.53 -3.84
N ALA A 110 18.00 8.49 -4.94
CA ALA A 110 16.95 7.49 -5.22
C ALA A 110 17.42 6.03 -5.07
N GLU A 111 18.70 5.76 -5.34
CA GLU A 111 19.33 4.43 -5.28
C GLU A 111 19.52 3.88 -3.86
N ARG A 112 19.35 4.71 -2.81
CA ARG A 112 19.51 4.30 -1.40
C ARG A 112 18.23 4.42 -0.58
N ARG A 113 17.08 4.56 -1.24
CA ARG A 113 15.79 4.48 -0.56
C ARG A 113 15.50 3.00 -0.34
N THR A 114 15.59 2.54 0.90
CA THR A 114 15.20 1.18 1.27
C THR A 114 13.72 1.01 0.88
N PRO A 115 13.35 -0.06 0.15
CA PRO A 115 11.95 -0.35 -0.07
C PRO A 115 11.35 -0.72 1.30
N VAL A 116 10.31 0.00 1.71
CA VAL A 116 9.50 -0.28 2.91
C VAL A 116 8.25 -1.02 2.49
#